data_AF-A0A538U7K7-F1
#
_entry.id   AF-A0A538U7K7-F1
#
_cell.length_a   1.000
_cell.length_b   1.000
_cell.length_c   1.000
_cell.angle_alpha   90.00
_cell.angle_beta   90.00
_cell.angle_gamma   90.00
#
_symmetry.space_group_name_H-M   'P 1'
#
loop_
_entity.id
_entity.type
_entity.pdbx_description
1 polymer ?
#
loop_
_entity_poly.entity_id
_entity_poly.type
_entity_poly.pdbx_seq_one_letter_code
_entity_poly.pdbx_strand_id
1 'polypeptide(L)'
;MPRPVRPVALVILTACMLYPGLGLLYQGLYPFVAGDWFNLVGQQGPWMDMARHFGLPLLVVAGVKSALGAAWIFGVLGLWAGDGRAYPLAVLAAFGSLLYPGGEMVMGAIGLICLIFFREKPDTVPA
;
A
#
# COMPACT_ATOMS: atom_id res chain seq x y z
N MET A 1 -8.96 0.73 -23.64
CA MET A 1 -9.77 0.36 -22.47
C MET A 1 -9.87 1.59 -21.58
N PRO A 2 -11.04 1.90 -20.99
CA PRO A 2 -11.14 2.99 -20.02
C PRO A 2 -10.19 2.69 -18.86
N ARG A 3 -9.43 3.70 -18.40
CA ARG A 3 -8.51 3.47 -17.29
C ARG A 3 -9.34 3.26 -16.02
N PRO A 4 -8.88 2.48 -15.05
CA PRO A 4 -9.65 2.28 -13.82
C PRO A 4 -9.72 3.55 -12.96
N VAL A 5 -8.76 4.47 -13.09
CA VAL A 5 -8.59 5.67 -12.26
C VAL A 5 -8.12 6.84 -13.13
N ARG A 6 -8.57 8.05 -12.81
CA ARG A 6 -8.19 9.28 -13.53
C ARG A 6 -6.67 9.53 -13.46
N PRO A 7 -6.05 10.13 -14.49
CA PRO A 7 -4.60 10.37 -14.54
C PRO A 7 -4.03 11.13 -13.34
N VAL A 8 -4.75 12.15 -12.85
CA VAL A 8 -4.32 12.94 -11.68
C VAL A 8 -4.22 12.06 -10.42
N ALA A 9 -5.19 11.16 -10.23
CA ALA A 9 -5.16 10.24 -9.11
C ALA A 9 -4.04 9.18 -9.26
N LEU A 10 -3.69 8.77 -10.48
CA LEU A 10 -2.54 7.88 -10.71
C LEU A 10 -1.21 8.52 -10.29
N VAL A 11 -1.03 9.83 -10.53
CA VAL A 11 0.16 10.56 -10.08
C VAL A 11 0.25 10.56 -8.54
N ILE A 12 -0.86 10.85 -7.86
CA ILE A 12 -0.92 10.84 -6.40
C ILE A 12 -0.69 9.42 -5.85
N LEU A 13 -1.33 8.42 -6.45
CA LEU A 13 -1.11 7.01 -6.09
C LEU A 13 0.32 6.56 -6.33
N THR A 14 1.03 7.14 -7.30
CA THR A 14 2.47 6.90 -7.50
C THR A 14 3.27 7.46 -6.34
N ALA A 15 2.92 8.64 -5.83
CA ALA A 15 3.54 9.16 -4.61
C ALA A 15 3.27 8.23 -3.41
N CYS A 16 2.03 7.71 -3.27
CA CYS A 16 1.69 6.72 -2.25
C CYS A 16 2.45 5.38 -2.42
N MET A 17 2.72 4.97 -3.66
CA MET A 17 3.54 3.80 -3.96
C MET A 17 4.99 4.01 -3.53
N LEU A 18 5.55 5.20 -3.75
CA LEU A 18 6.91 5.53 -3.31
C LEU A 18 6.98 5.67 -1.78
N TYR A 19 6.03 6.38 -1.19
CA TYR A 19 5.86 6.51 0.25
C TYR A 19 4.38 6.42 0.59
N PRO A 20 3.90 5.32 1.22
CA PRO A 20 4.67 4.35 1.99
C PRO A 20 5.10 3.07 1.28
N GLY A 21 4.68 2.79 0.05
CA GLY A 21 4.83 1.45 -0.55
C GLY A 21 6.26 0.89 -0.55
N LEU A 22 7.25 1.63 -1.09
CA LEU A 22 8.66 1.20 -1.05
C LEU A 22 9.20 1.13 0.37
N GLY A 23 8.81 2.07 1.24
CA GLY A 23 9.21 2.08 2.65
C GLY A 23 8.77 0.80 3.38
N LEU A 24 7.50 0.41 3.22
CA LEU A 24 6.96 -0.82 3.80
C LEU A 24 7.63 -2.06 3.23
N LEU A 25 7.86 -2.10 1.91
CA LEU A 25 8.52 -3.23 1.27
C LEU A 25 9.94 -3.42 1.80
N TYR A 26 10.72 -2.35 1.83
CA TYR A 26 12.11 -2.38 2.29
C TYR A 26 12.20 -2.76 3.78
N GLN A 27 11.42 -2.09 4.64
CA GLN A 27 11.40 -2.39 6.07
C GLN A 27 10.96 -3.83 6.37
N GLY A 28 9.98 -4.36 5.62
CA GLY A 28 9.49 -5.73 5.79
C GLY A 28 10.49 -6.78 5.31
N LEU A 29 11.19 -6.52 4.19
CA LEU A 29 12.16 -7.48 3.63
C LEU A 29 13.49 -7.49 4.38
N TYR A 30 13.85 -6.38 5.03
CA TYR A 30 15.12 -6.22 5.72
C TYR A 30 15.52 -7.41 6.64
N PRO A 31 14.68 -7.92 7.56
CA PRO A 31 15.04 -9.05 8.41
C PRO A 31 15.31 -10.36 7.65
N PHE A 32 14.70 -10.53 6.47
CA PHE A 32 14.91 -11.74 5.64
C PHE A 32 16.21 -11.68 4.83
N VAL A 33 16.72 -10.47 4.56
CA VAL A 33 17.92 -10.26 3.73
C VAL A 33 19.15 -9.99 4.59
N ALA A 34 19.02 -9.12 5.59
CA ALA A 34 20.13 -8.66 6.43
C ALA A 34 20.34 -9.53 7.68
N GLY A 35 19.35 -10.34 8.08
CA GLY A 35 19.40 -11.10 9.33
C GLY A 35 19.20 -10.25 10.60
N ASP A 36 19.00 -8.93 10.45
CA ASP A 36 18.79 -7.96 11.52
C ASP A 36 17.46 -7.23 11.38
N TRP A 37 16.96 -6.65 12.47
CA TRP A 37 15.76 -5.84 12.44
C TRP A 37 16.06 -4.43 11.94
N PHE A 38 15.21 -3.90 11.06
CA PHE A 38 15.33 -2.51 10.63
C PHE A 38 15.04 -1.58 11.81
N ASN A 39 16.01 -0.74 12.17
CA ASN A 39 15.97 0.07 13.37
C ASN A 39 15.11 1.34 13.13
N LEU A 40 13.88 1.34 13.69
CA LEU A 40 12.88 2.44 13.73
C LEU A 40 12.27 2.82 12.35
N VAL A 41 10.95 2.86 12.13
CA VAL A 41 9.97 3.81 12.71
C VAL A 41 8.58 3.17 12.96
N GLY A 42 8.36 1.91 12.56
CA GLY A 42 7.04 1.26 12.64
C GLY A 42 6.95 0.04 13.55
N GLN A 43 7.72 -0.02 14.64
CA GLN A 43 7.62 -1.14 15.60
C GLN A 43 6.42 -1.03 16.54
N GLN A 44 5.80 0.15 16.67
CA GLN A 44 4.62 0.35 17.51
C GLN A 44 3.47 0.79 16.60
N GLY A 45 2.46 -0.06 16.51
CA GLY A 45 1.29 0.17 15.69
C GLY A 45 0.36 -1.03 15.76
N PRO A 46 -0.89 -0.90 15.27
CA PRO A 46 -1.92 -1.92 15.37
C PRO A 46 -1.46 -3.33 14.97
N TRP A 47 -0.63 -3.46 13.92
CA TRP A 47 -0.09 -4.75 13.48
C TRP A 47 0.81 -5.43 14.53
N MET A 48 1.64 -4.67 15.24
CA MET A 48 2.51 -5.20 16.28
C MET A 48 1.71 -5.55 17.53
N ASP A 49 0.76 -4.70 17.91
CA ASP A 49 -0.10 -4.95 19.06
C ASP A 49 -0.93 -6.22 18.86
N MET A 50 -1.47 -6.39 17.64
CA MET A 50 -2.15 -7.61 17.23
C MET A 50 -1.22 -8.83 17.28
N ALA A 51 -0.01 -8.75 16.72
CA ALA A 51 0.94 -9.85 16.75
C ALA A 51 1.32 -10.25 18.19
N ARG A 52 1.53 -9.28 19.08
CA ARG A 52 1.80 -9.54 20.50
C ARG A 52 0.60 -10.18 21.20
N HIS A 53 -0.61 -9.69 20.94
CA HIS A 53 -1.83 -10.23 21.52
C HIS A 53 -2.06 -11.70 21.16
N PHE A 54 -1.74 -12.08 19.91
CA PHE A 54 -1.88 -13.45 19.43
C PHE A 54 -0.60 -14.32 19.58
N GLY A 55 0.45 -13.81 20.22
CA GLY A 55 1.71 -14.54 20.38
C GLY A 55 2.44 -14.86 19.07
N LEU A 56 2.22 -14.07 18.02
CA LEU A 56 2.81 -14.28 16.70
C LEU A 56 4.27 -13.82 16.63
N PRO A 57 5.13 -14.50 15.86
CA PRO A 57 6.49 -14.07 15.62
C PRO A 57 6.57 -12.71 14.92
N LEU A 58 7.58 -11.90 15.25
CA LEU A 58 7.82 -10.60 14.61
C LEU A 58 8.01 -10.69 13.08
N LEU A 59 8.51 -11.83 12.60
CA LEU A 59 8.66 -12.11 11.17
C LEU A 59 7.31 -12.08 10.43
N VAL A 60 6.20 -12.40 11.10
CA VAL A 60 4.85 -12.32 10.51
C VAL A 60 4.52 -10.86 10.19
N VAL A 61 4.79 -9.94 11.12
CA VAL A 61 4.57 -8.50 10.90
C VAL A 61 5.47 -7.97 9.76
N ALA A 62 6.72 -8.44 9.70
CA ALA A 62 7.62 -8.10 8.61
C ALA A 62 7.10 -8.61 7.24
N GLY A 63 6.60 -9.84 7.19
CA GLY A 63 5.97 -10.40 5.98
C GLY A 63 4.73 -9.61 5.54
N VAL A 64 3.87 -9.20 6.50
CA VAL A 64 2.70 -8.34 6.21
C VAL A 64 3.14 -6.99 5.64
N LYS A 65 4.18 -6.36 6.21
CA LYS A 65 4.75 -5.11 5.66
C LYS A 65 5.23 -5.30 4.22
N SER A 66 5.98 -6.37 3.95
CA SER A 66 6.46 -6.68 2.61
C SER A 66 5.31 -6.90 1.62
N ALA A 67 4.29 -7.66 2.00
CA ALA A 67 3.13 -7.93 1.16
C ALA A 67 2.36 -6.65 0.84
N LEU A 68 2.19 -5.74 1.80
CA LEU A 68 1.52 -4.45 1.59
C LEU A 68 2.34 -3.50 0.72
N GLY A 69 3.66 -3.45 0.91
CA GLY A 69 4.56 -2.70 0.03
C GLY A 69 4.53 -3.22 -1.41
N ALA A 70 4.54 -4.54 -1.59
CA ALA A 70 4.37 -5.16 -2.90
C ALA A 70 2.99 -4.87 -3.50
N ALA A 71 1.91 -4.91 -2.71
CA ALA A 71 0.56 -4.59 -3.16
C ALA A 71 0.45 -3.14 -3.63
N TRP A 72 1.14 -2.19 -2.98
CA TRP A 72 1.26 -0.81 -3.47
C TRP A 72 1.92 -0.74 -4.84
N ILE A 73 3.07 -1.39 -5.00
CA ILE A 73 3.86 -1.35 -6.24
C ILE A 73 3.09 -1.99 -7.39
N PHE A 74 2.65 -3.25 -7.23
CA PHE A 74 1.95 -3.97 -8.29
C PHE A 74 0.55 -3.41 -8.54
N GLY A 75 -0.13 -2.93 -7.50
CA GLY A 75 -1.42 -2.26 -7.62
C GLY A 75 -1.30 -1.00 -8.47
N VAL A 76 -0.39 -0.09 -8.13
CA VAL A 76 -0.27 1.19 -8.84
C VAL A 76 0.31 1.03 -10.24
N LEU A 77 1.31 0.17 -10.44
CA LEU A 77 1.84 -0.12 -11.78
C LEU A 77 0.78 -0.78 -12.67
N GLY A 78 -0.03 -1.69 -12.12
CA GLY A 78 -1.13 -2.29 -12.86
C GLY A 78 -2.22 -1.27 -13.24
N LEU A 79 -2.54 -0.33 -12.34
CA LEU A 79 -3.46 0.77 -12.66
C LEU A 79 -2.92 1.68 -13.77
N TRP A 80 -1.61 1.97 -13.79
CA TRP A 80 -0.95 2.68 -14.90
C TRP A 80 -1.03 1.93 -16.22
N ALA A 81 -0.88 0.60 -16.18
CA ALA A 81 -1.06 -0.27 -17.35
C ALA A 81 -2.51 -0.38 -17.84
N GLY A 82 -3.47 0.21 -17.11
CA GLY A 82 -4.89 0.11 -17.41
C GLY A 82 -5.52 -1.23 -17.00
N ASP A 83 -4.84 -2.03 -16.17
CA ASP A 83 -5.38 -3.29 -15.65
C ASP A 83 -6.32 -3.04 -14.47
N GLY A 84 -7.62 -3.20 -14.71
CA GLY A 84 -8.64 -3.09 -13.68
C GLY A 84 -8.51 -4.13 -12.56
N ARG A 85 -7.82 -5.25 -12.79
CA ARG A 85 -7.57 -6.29 -11.77
C ARG A 85 -6.56 -5.85 -10.71
N ALA A 86 -5.80 -4.79 -10.96
CA ALA A 86 -4.87 -4.21 -10.00
C ALA A 86 -5.55 -3.30 -8.97
N TYR A 87 -6.81 -2.91 -9.21
CA TYR A 87 -7.56 -2.02 -8.32
C TYR A 87 -7.74 -2.59 -6.89
N PRO A 88 -8.18 -3.85 -6.68
CA PRO A 88 -8.29 -4.43 -5.35
C PRO A 88 -6.95 -4.48 -4.61
N LEU A 89 -5.84 -4.69 -5.32
CA LEU A 89 -4.49 -4.67 -4.75
C LEU A 89 -4.13 -3.28 -4.21
N ALA A 90 -4.39 -2.23 -4.99
CA ALA A 90 -4.16 -0.85 -4.56
C ALA A 90 -5.06 -0.45 -3.38
N VAL A 91 -6.32 -0.91 -3.37
CA VAL A 91 -7.25 -0.67 -2.26
C VAL A 91 -6.77 -1.38 -0.99
N LEU A 92 -6.38 -2.66 -1.10
CA LEU A 92 -5.86 -3.44 0.03
C LEU A 92 -4.58 -2.81 0.59
N ALA A 93 -3.67 -2.35 -0.27
CA ALA A 93 -2.46 -1.66 0.13
C ALA A 93 -2.79 -0.36 0.89
N ALA A 94 -3.71 0.46 0.36
CA ALA A 94 -4.11 1.71 0.98
C ALA A 94 -4.81 1.51 2.34
N PHE A 95 -5.71 0.53 2.45
CA PHE A 95 -6.31 0.14 3.73
C PHE A 95 -5.28 -0.40 4.72
N GLY A 96 -4.40 -1.30 4.29
CA GLY A 96 -3.36 -1.87 5.14
C GLY A 96 -2.37 -0.82 5.65
N SER A 97 -2.12 0.23 4.86
CA SER A 97 -1.32 1.39 5.27
C SER A 97 -1.95 2.22 6.38
N LEU A 98 -3.28 2.24 6.53
CA LEU A 98 -3.94 2.93 7.65
C LEU A 98 -3.54 2.38 9.02
N LEU A 99 -3.11 1.12 9.06
CA LEU A 99 -2.69 0.42 10.28
C LEU A 99 -1.20 0.63 10.60
N TYR A 100 -0.50 1.49 9.85
CA TYR A 100 0.85 1.95 10.17
C TYR A 100 0.82 3.43 10.54
N PRO A 101 1.04 3.79 11.83
CA PRO A 101 0.99 5.17 12.28
C PRO A 101 1.99 6.08 11.56
N GLY A 102 1.69 7.38 11.50
CA GLY A 102 2.57 8.38 10.89
C GLY A 102 2.22 8.67 9.45
N GLY A 103 3.23 8.84 8.60
CA GLY A 103 3.04 9.22 7.20
C GLY A 103 2.40 8.12 6.36
N GLU A 104 2.65 6.85 6.70
CA GLU A 104 2.04 5.68 6.07
C GLU A 104 0.50 5.74 6.15
N MET A 105 -0.06 6.03 7.33
CA MET A 105 -1.50 6.19 7.54
C MET A 105 -2.08 7.34 6.72
N VAL A 106 -1.42 8.51 6.72
CA VAL A 106 -1.88 9.69 5.96
C VAL A 106 -1.94 9.37 4.47
N MET A 107 -0.89 8.73 3.95
CA MET A 107 -0.82 8.35 2.54
C MET A 107 -1.79 7.21 2.20
N GLY A 108 -2.05 6.29 3.12
CA GLY A 108 -3.12 5.29 2.98
C GLY A 108 -4.48 5.95 2.81
N ALA A 109 -4.79 6.96 3.63
CA ALA A 109 -6.04 7.72 3.51
C ALA A 109 -6.15 8.50 2.20
N ILE A 110 -5.07 9.18 1.78
CA ILE A 110 -5.00 9.86 0.48
C ILE A 110 -5.19 8.88 -0.68
N GLY A 111 -4.54 7.71 -0.60
CA GLY A 111 -4.68 6.63 -1.56
C GLY A 111 -6.12 6.15 -1.70
N LEU A 112 -6.81 5.92 -0.58
CA LEU A 112 -8.23 5.54 -0.59
C LEU A 112 -9.11 6.63 -1.19
N ILE A 113 -8.87 7.91 -0.86
CA ILE A 113 -9.60 9.03 -1.46
C ILE A 113 -9.42 9.01 -2.99
N CYS A 114 -8.19 8.82 -3.47
CA CYS A 114 -7.90 8.70 -4.90
C CYS A 114 -8.63 7.52 -5.55
N LEU A 115 -8.60 6.35 -4.93
CA LEU A 115 -9.21 5.13 -5.47
C LEU A 115 -10.74 5.17 -5.47
N ILE A 116 -11.36 5.82 -4.47
CA ILE A 116 -12.82 5.86 -4.31
C ILE A 116 -13.44 6.98 -5.14
N PHE A 117 -12.91 8.21 -5.03
CA PHE A 117 -13.56 9.40 -5.60
C PHE A 117 -13.09 9.74 -7.02
N PHE A 118 -11.90 9.31 -7.42
CA PHE A 118 -11.33 9.60 -8.74
C PHE A 118 -11.34 8.37 -9.67
N ARG A 119 -12.22 7.40 -9.38
CA ARG A 119 -12.51 6.28 -10.28
C ARG A 119 -13.09 6.80 -11.59
N GLU A 120 -12.58 6.33 -12.72
CA GLU A 120 -13.22 6.61 -14.02
C GLU A 120 -14.52 5.82 -14.09
N LYS A 121 -15.63 6.53 -14.36
CA LYS A 121 -16.91 5.88 -14.63
C LYS A 121 -16.93 5.45 -16.10
N PRO A 122 -17.23 4.18 -16.41
CA PRO A 122 -17.25 3.67 -17.78
C PRO A 122 -18.19 4.49 -18.69
N ASP A 123 -19.23 5.09 -18.11
CA ASP A 123 -20.26 5.85 -18.84
C ASP A 123 -19.85 7.29 -19.21
N THR A 124 -18.64 7.74 -18.84
CA THR A 124 -18.21 9.13 -19.02
C THR A 124 -17.07 9.33 -20.02
N VAL A 125 -16.66 8.29 -20.73
CA VAL A 125 -15.64 8.39 -21.79
C VAL A 125 -16.36 8.56 -23.13
N PRO A 126 -16.31 9.75 -23.79
CA PRO A 126 -16.76 9.86 -25.17
C PRO A 126 -15.85 8.99 -26.05
N ALA A 127 -16.48 8.23 -26.95
CA ALA A 127 -15.82 7.36 -27.91
C ALA A 127 -14.82 8.10 -28.82
#